data_AF-A0AAD4X3Q8-F1
#
_entry.id   AF-A0AAD4X3Q8-F1
#
_cell.length_a   1.000
_cell.length_b   1.000
_cell.length_c   1.000
_cell.angle_alpha   90.00
_cell.angle_beta   90.00
_cell.angle_gamma   90.00
#
_symmetry.space_group_name_H-M   'P 1'
#
loop_
_entity.id
_entity.type
_entity.pdbx_description
1 polymer ?
#
loop_
_entity_poly.entity_id
_entity_poly.type
_entity_poly.pdbx_seq_one_letter_code
_entity_poly.pdbx_strand_id
1 'polypeptide(L)' 'FTAITQLAHHGMLFVPLGYTFGDGMYEMNEVKGGSSYGSGTYAGNGTRLPSELEMKQAFYHGQYLAGIAKKLKINV' A
#
# COMPACT_ATOMS: atom_id res chain seq x y z
N PHE A 1 5.99 13.38 -8.43
CA PHE A 1 6.50 12.26 -9.26
C PHE A 1 5.92 10.98 -8.69
N THR A 2 5.31 10.11 -9.51
CA THR A 2 4.74 8.83 -9.06
C THR A 2 5.53 7.69 -9.68
N ALA A 3 5.78 6.62 -8.93
CA ALA A 3 6.49 5.45 -9.44
C ALA A 3 5.68 4.66 -10.49
N ILE A 4 4.35 4.84 -10.53
CA ILE A 4 3.43 4.01 -11.34
C ILE A 4 3.71 4.16 -12.83
N THR A 5 3.98 5.37 -13.32
CA THR A 5 4.28 5.59 -14.76
C THR A 5 5.56 4.88 -15.19
N GLN A 6 6.57 4.85 -14.33
CA GLN A 6 7.83 4.14 -14.58
C GLN A 6 7.62 2.61 -14.62
N LEU A 7 6.82 2.07 -13.70
CA LEU A 7 6.48 0.64 -13.67
C LEU A 7 5.66 0.23 -14.90
N ALA A 8 4.70 1.08 -15.31
CA ALA A 8 3.89 0.85 -16.50
C ALA A 8 4.74 0.82 -17.78
N HIS A 9 5.74 1.71 -17.90
CA HIS A 9 6.69 1.66 -19.03
C HIS A 9 7.47 0.34 -19.11
N HIS A 10 7.73 -0.33 -17.98
CA HIS A 10 8.37 -1.65 -17.96
C HIS A 10 7.38 -2.81 -18.19
N GLY A 11 6.10 -2.52 -18.44
CA GLY A 11 5.06 -3.53 -18.61
C GLY A 11 4.66 -4.24 -17.31
N MET A 12 4.96 -3.65 -16.15
CA MET A 12 4.57 -4.23 -14.86
C MET A 12 3.11 -3.97 -14.54
N LEU A 13 2.44 -4.95 -13.94
CA LEU A 13 1.10 -4.78 -13.39
C LEU A 13 1.17 -4.02 -12.05
N PHE A 14 0.37 -2.97 -11.94
CA PHE A 14 0.19 -2.23 -10.69
C PHE A 14 -0.97 -2.81 -9.88
N VAL A 15 -0.68 -3.20 -8.64
CA VAL A 15 -1.67 -3.69 -7.68
C VAL A 15 -1.87 -2.62 -6.60
N PRO A 16 -2.98 -1.87 -6.62
CA PRO A 16 -3.28 -0.90 -5.58
C PRO A 16 -3.83 -1.58 -4.32
N LEU A 17 -3.71 -0.90 -3.17
CA LEU A 17 -4.37 -1.31 -1.93
C LEU A 17 -5.91 -1.26 -2.05
N GLY A 18 -6.43 -0.28 -2.80
CA GLY A 18 -7.86 0.04 -2.84
C GLY A 18 -8.38 0.40 -1.45
N TYR A 19 -9.65 0.08 -1.19
CA TYR A 19 -10.26 0.15 0.15
C TYR A 19 -10.33 -1.22 0.84
N THR A 20 -9.52 -2.18 0.39
CA THR A 20 -9.63 -3.58 0.83
C THR A 20 -9.14 -3.81 2.26
N PHE A 21 -8.38 -2.86 2.83
CA PHE A 21 -7.99 -2.85 4.25
C PHE A 21 -9.15 -2.45 5.20
N GLY A 22 -10.36 -2.26 4.68
CA GLY A 22 -11.59 -2.09 5.47
C GLY A 22 -11.59 -0.81 6.30
N ASP A 23 -12.11 -0.90 7.52
CA ASP A 23 -12.32 0.25 8.43
C ASP A 23 -11.04 1.08 8.67
N GLY A 24 -9.85 0.45 8.62
CA GLY A 24 -8.58 1.16 8.73
C GLY A 24 -8.33 2.18 7.61
N MET A 25 -9.03 2.08 6.47
CA MET A 25 -8.99 3.09 5.41
C MET A 25 -9.82 4.33 5.76
N TYR A 26 -10.89 4.16 6.52
CA TYR A 26 -11.87 5.19 6.88
C TYR A 26 -11.69 5.77 8.29
N GLU A 27 -10.69 5.29 9.03
CA GLU A 27 -10.28 5.83 10.34
C GLU A 27 -9.95 7.35 10.23
N MET A 28 -10.43 8.16 11.18
CA MET A 28 -10.31 9.62 11.16
C MET A 28 -9.90 10.25 12.51
N ASN A 29 -9.66 9.45 13.55
CA ASN A 29 -9.30 9.94 14.89
C ASN A 29 -7.82 10.27 15.01
N GLU A 30 -6.95 9.68 14.17
CA GLU A 30 -5.53 10.02 14.13
C GLU A 30 -5.04 10.41 12.74
N VAL A 31 -3.96 11.19 12.70
CA VAL A 31 -3.26 11.46 11.44
C VAL A 31 -2.56 10.18 11.00
N LYS A 32 -2.94 9.70 9.82
CA LYS A 32 -2.36 8.51 9.16
C LYS A 32 -2.03 8.77 7.70
N GLY A 33 -1.03 8.06 7.21
CA GLY A 33 -0.65 7.99 5.80
C GLY A 33 -1.40 6.90 5.04
N GLY A 34 -0.99 6.74 3.78
CA GLY A 34 -1.57 5.77 2.85
C GLY A 34 -2.81 6.29 2.12
N SER A 35 -3.17 5.61 1.05
CA SER A 35 -4.33 5.91 0.21
C SER A 35 -4.80 4.66 -0.52
N SER A 36 -5.87 4.79 -1.31
CA SER A 36 -6.29 3.71 -2.21
C SER A 36 -5.21 3.28 -3.21
N TYR A 37 -4.21 4.12 -3.50
CA TYR A 37 -3.09 3.74 -4.35
C TYR A 37 -2.07 2.84 -3.64
N GLY A 38 -2.03 2.82 -2.32
CA GLY A 38 -1.06 2.04 -1.57
C GLY A 38 -0.89 2.49 -0.13
N SER A 39 -0.31 1.60 0.68
CA SER A 39 0.12 1.91 2.05
C SER A 39 1.17 3.02 2.09
N GLY A 40 1.17 3.81 3.16
CA GLY A 40 2.15 4.87 3.36
C GLY A 40 2.16 5.40 4.79
N THR A 41 3.16 6.21 5.12
CA THR A 41 3.30 6.81 6.45
C THR A 41 3.40 8.33 6.35
N TYR A 42 2.80 9.05 7.30
CA TYR A 42 3.02 10.48 7.47
C TYR A 42 4.25 10.74 8.35
N ALA A 43 5.30 11.34 7.78
CA ALA A 43 6.57 11.53 8.51
C ALA A 43 6.63 12.83 9.35
N GLY A 44 5.71 13.78 9.17
CA GLY A 44 5.80 15.11 9.77
C GLY A 44 7.11 15.82 9.38
N ASN A 45 7.86 16.29 10.37
CA ASN A 45 9.21 16.86 10.20
C ASN A 45 10.35 15.82 10.24
N GLY A 46 10.03 14.53 10.15
CA GLY A 46 10.98 13.42 10.26
C GLY A 46 11.10 12.81 11.66
N THR A 47 10.45 13.39 12.67
CA THR A 47 10.46 12.82 14.05
C THR A 47 9.34 11.82 14.29
N ARG A 48 8.26 11.85 13.49
CA ARG A 48 7.14 10.90 13.61
C ARG A 48 7.51 9.57 12.98
N LEU A 49 7.36 8.50 13.74
CA LEU A 49 7.47 7.12 13.26
C LEU A 49 6.13 6.61 12.74
N PRO A 50 6.11 5.58 11.89
CA PRO A 50 4.86 4.94 11.45
C PRO A 50 4.01 4.50 12.65
N SER A 51 2.72 4.83 12.63
CA SER A 51 1.76 4.35 13.62
C SER A 51 1.49 2.87 13.43
N GLU A 52 0.92 2.22 14.46
CA GLU A 52 0.52 0.82 14.38
C GLU A 52 -0.48 0.58 13.24
N LEU A 53 -1.38 1.54 12.99
CA LEU A 53 -2.35 1.48 11.90
C LEU A 53 -1.66 1.51 10.52
N GLU A 54 -0.67 2.39 10.33
CA GLU A 54 0.11 2.48 9.08
C GLU A 54 0.93 1.19 8.85
N MET A 55 1.50 0.62 9.91
CA MET A 55 2.22 -0.67 9.84
C MET A 55 1.30 -1.82 9.48
N LYS A 56 0.11 -1.90 10.09
CA LYS A 56 -0.92 -2.90 9.76
C LYS A 56 -1.37 -2.77 8.31
N GLN A 57 -1.57 -1.54 7.83
CA GLN A 57 -1.91 -1.27 6.44
C GLN A 57 -0.80 -1.75 5.49
N ALA A 58 0.47 -1.47 5.80
CA ALA A 58 1.61 -1.92 4.99
C ALA A 58 1.73 -3.45 4.94
N PHE A 59 1.55 -4.11 6.09
CA PHE A 59 1.57 -5.57 6.16
C PHE A 59 0.44 -6.20 5.32
N TYR A 60 -0.78 -5.70 5.47
CA TYR A 60 -1.93 -6.13 4.68
C TYR A 60 -1.69 -5.89 3.17
N HIS A 61 -1.17 -4.72 2.78
CA HIS A 61 -0.88 -4.41 1.39
C HIS A 61 0.15 -5.38 0.78
N GLY A 62 1.19 -5.71 1.53
CA GLY A 62 2.19 -6.70 1.13
C GLY A 62 1.60 -8.10 0.94
N GLN A 63 0.75 -8.54 1.88
CA GLN A 63 0.04 -9.82 1.76
C GLN A 63 -0.89 -9.86 0.54
N TYR A 64 -1.61 -8.78 0.28
CA TYR A 64 -2.51 -8.66 -0.87
C TYR A 64 -1.76 -8.72 -2.20
N LEU A 65 -0.69 -7.91 -2.33
CA LEU A 65 0.23 -7.94 -3.46
C LEU A 65 0.78 -9.34 -3.70
N ALA A 66 1.35 -9.96 -2.65
CA ALA A 66 1.94 -11.29 -2.73
C ALA A 66 0.91 -12.36 -3.14
N GLY A 67 -0.33 -12.25 -2.65
CA GLY A 67 -1.43 -13.13 -3.05
C GLY A 67 -1.76 -13.03 -4.55
N ILE A 68 -1.79 -11.82 -5.11
CA ILE A 68 -2.01 -11.60 -6.54
C ILE A 68 -0.81 -12.11 -7.36
N ALA A 69 0.41 -11.77 -6.95
CA ALA A 69 1.63 -12.25 -7.61
C ALA A 69 1.68 -13.79 -7.64
N LYS A 70 1.31 -14.46 -6.54
CA LYS A 70 1.21 -15.92 -6.47
C LYS A 70 0.18 -16.49 -7.44
N LYS A 71 -0.97 -15.85 -7.62
CA LYS A 71 -2.02 -16.29 -8.57
C LYS A 71 -1.59 -16.12 -10.03
N LEU A 72 -0.81 -15.07 -10.32
CA LEU A 72 -0.29 -14.79 -11.67
C LEU A 72 1.01 -15.53 -11.97
N LYS A 73 1.59 -16.23 -10.99
CA LYS A 73 2.77 -17.06 -11.21
C LYS A 73 2.44 -18.13 -12.24
N ILE A 74 3.07 -18.03 -13.41
CA ILE A 74 3.05 -19.09 -14.41
C ILE A 74 3.95 -20.21 -13.89
N ASN A 75 3.41 -21.42 -13.80
CA ASN A 75 4.23 -22.62 -13.59
C ASN A 75 4.85 -22.97 -14.94
N VAL A 76 6.02 -22.38 -15.21
CA VAL A 76 6.93 -22.88 -16.23
C VAL A 76 7.76 -24.00 -15.59
#